data_AF-A0A956KS19-F1
#
_entry.id   AF-A0A956KS19-F1
#
_cell.length_a   1.000
_cell.length_b   1.000
_cell.length_c   1.000
_cell.angle_alpha   90.00
_cell.angle_beta   90.00
_cell.angle_gamma   90.00
#
_symmetry.space_group_name_H-M   'P 1'
#
loop_
_entity.id
_entity.type
_entity.pdbx_description
1 polymer ?
#
loop_
_entity_poly.entity_id
_entity_poly.type
_entity_poly.pdbx_seq_one_letter_code
_entity_poly.pdbx_strand_id
1 'polypeptide(L)'
;MIDDVAIRVEAAAARWRAVPLRTRLQVLRHAGELLRSRRDALLDCLRADGLSTTLAEFYGGWILRQGSEELLDHSARELVRATAAADECLVRRPDGVVALITPGNSPTINTAPLFSMLLAGNGVIMRA
;
A
#
# COMPACT_ATOMS: atom_id res chain seq x y z
N MET A 1 3.41 5.63 24.40
CA MET A 1 2.67 4.52 23.74
C MET A 1 2.85 4.57 22.22
N ILE A 2 2.65 5.73 21.59
CA ILE A 2 2.94 5.89 20.15
C ILE A 2 4.44 5.93 19.82
N ASP A 3 5.27 6.46 20.72
CA ASP A 3 6.72 6.54 20.50
C ASP A 3 7.38 5.15 20.41
N ASP A 4 6.95 4.20 21.24
CA ASP A 4 7.41 2.80 21.16
C ASP A 4 6.98 2.14 19.84
N VAL A 5 5.75 2.43 19.36
CA VAL A 5 5.29 1.97 18.04
C VAL A 5 6.15 2.57 16.93
N ALA A 6 6.46 3.87 17.00
CA ALA A 6 7.29 4.54 16.01
C ALA A 6 8.70 3.97 15.95
N ILE A 7 9.36 3.72 17.09
CA ILE A 7 10.68 3.09 17.16
C ILE A 7 10.67 1.70 16.52
N ARG A 8 9.66 0.88 16.83
CA ARG A 8 9.53 -0.47 16.26
C ARG A 8 9.29 -0.43 14.75
N VAL A 9 8.44 0.49 14.29
CA VAL A 9 8.15 0.65 12.87
C VAL A 9 9.35 1.22 12.12
N GLU A 10 10.14 2.10 12.71
CA GLU A 10 11.40 2.58 12.13
C GLU A 10 12.38 1.42 11.89
N ALA A 11 12.61 0.58 12.91
CA ALA A 11 13.48 -0.58 12.79
C ALA A 11 12.98 -1.58 11.72
N ALA A 12 11.66 -1.78 11.64
CA ALA A 12 11.05 -2.61 10.59
C ALA A 12 11.18 -1.97 9.20
N ALA A 13 10.98 -0.66 9.09
CA ALA A 13 11.12 0.11 7.85
C ALA A 13 12.55 0.05 7.32
N ALA A 14 13.56 0.15 8.19
CA ALA A 14 14.96 0.02 7.84
C ALA A 14 15.28 -1.34 7.21
N ARG A 15 14.70 -2.42 7.76
CA ARG A 15 14.81 -3.76 7.17
C ARG A 15 14.02 -3.88 5.87
N TRP A 16 12.82 -3.32 5.81
CA TRP A 16 11.95 -3.38 4.63
C TRP A 16 12.52 -2.62 3.44
N ARG A 17 13.06 -1.41 3.64
CA ARG A 17 13.71 -0.64 2.57
C ARG A 17 14.99 -1.29 2.02
N ALA A 18 15.65 -2.14 2.81
CA ALA A 18 16.81 -2.91 2.36
C ALA A 18 16.42 -4.10 1.47
N VAL A 19 15.14 -4.51 1.47
CA VAL A 19 14.63 -5.54 0.57
C VAL A 19 14.60 -4.99 -0.87
N PRO A 20 15.16 -5.71 -1.86
CA PRO A 20 15.13 -5.26 -3.25
C PRO A 20 13.72 -4.96 -3.75
N LEU A 21 13.56 -3.92 -4.59
CA LEU A 21 12.26 -3.52 -5.14
C LEU A 21 11.49 -4.69 -5.78
N ARG A 22 12.18 -5.57 -6.53
CA ARG A 22 11.59 -6.76 -7.14
C ARG A 22 10.97 -7.70 -6.10
N THR A 23 11.64 -7.91 -4.96
CA THR A 23 11.14 -8.78 -3.89
C THR A 23 9.96 -8.12 -3.17
N ARG A 24 10.01 -6.80 -2.91
CA ARG A 24 8.87 -6.07 -2.35
C ARG A 24 7.64 -6.14 -3.25
N LEU A 25 7.83 -5.98 -4.56
CA LEU A 25 6.79 -6.13 -5.57
C LEU A 25 6.16 -7.52 -5.54
N GLN A 26 6.95 -8.59 -5.43
CA GLN A 26 6.44 -9.97 -5.31
C GLN A 26 5.59 -10.16 -4.05
N VAL A 27 6.04 -9.65 -2.91
CA VAL A 27 5.27 -9.71 -1.64
C VAL A 27 3.93 -8.99 -1.79
N LEU A 28 3.93 -7.80 -2.38
CA LEU A 28 2.71 -7.01 -2.53
C LEU A 28 1.75 -7.58 -3.59
N ARG A 29 2.26 -8.19 -4.66
CA ARG A 29 1.42 -8.94 -5.61
C ARG A 29 0.73 -10.12 -4.91
N HIS A 30 1.46 -10.84 -4.06
CA HIS A 30 0.86 -11.92 -3.26
C HIS A 30 -0.19 -11.40 -2.27
N ALA A 31 0.06 -10.27 -1.61
CA ALA A 31 -0.92 -9.63 -0.73
C ALA A 31 -2.16 -9.16 -1.50
N GLY A 32 -1.99 -8.62 -2.71
CA GLY A 32 -3.08 -8.25 -3.61
C GLY A 32 -3.92 -9.45 -4.05
N GLU A 33 -3.27 -10.56 -4.36
CA GLU A 33 -3.95 -11.82 -4.68
C GLU A 33 -4.77 -12.35 -3.51
N LEU A 34 -4.17 -12.36 -2.31
CA LEU A 34 -4.87 -12.76 -1.10
C LEU A 34 -6.08 -11.86 -0.83
N LEU A 35 -5.93 -10.54 -0.98
CA LEU A 35 -7.02 -9.58 -0.81
C LEU A 35 -8.14 -9.82 -1.83
N ARG A 36 -7.80 -10.10 -3.09
CA ARG A 36 -8.74 -10.44 -4.15
C ARG A 36 -9.48 -11.75 -3.88
N SER A 37 -8.79 -12.76 -3.36
CA SER A 37 -9.42 -14.02 -2.93
C SER A 37 -10.39 -13.84 -1.75
N ARG A 38 -10.24 -12.75 -0.99
CA ARG A 38 -11.09 -12.37 0.15
C ARG A 38 -11.98 -11.17 -0.17
N ARG A 39 -12.33 -10.96 -1.44
CA ARG A 39 -13.17 -9.85 -1.90
C ARG A 39 -14.43 -9.69 -1.05
N ASP A 40 -15.14 -10.78 -0.77
CA ASP A 40 -16.41 -10.66 -0.06
C ASP A 40 -16.23 -10.19 1.39
N ALA A 41 -15.18 -10.64 2.08
CA ALA A 41 -14.83 -10.13 3.40
C ALA A 41 -14.44 -8.63 3.37
N LEU A 42 -13.78 -8.17 2.31
CA LEU A 42 -13.51 -6.74 2.10
C LEU A 42 -14.82 -5.95 1.92
N LEU A 43 -15.77 -6.46 1.13
CA LEU A 43 -17.06 -5.82 0.95
C LEU A 43 -17.86 -5.76 2.25
N ASP A 44 -17.78 -6.80 3.07
CA ASP A 44 -18.44 -6.84 4.38
C ASP A 44 -17.85 -5.78 5.33
N CYS A 45 -16.54 -5.55 5.30
CA CYS A 45 -15.92 -4.44 6.05
C CYS A 45 -16.44 -3.08 5.58
N LEU A 46 -16.52 -2.86 4.26
CA LEU A 46 -17.04 -1.60 3.70
C LEU A 46 -18.52 -1.36 4.06
N ARG A 47 -19.33 -2.42 4.08
CA ARG A 47 -20.73 -2.33 4.54
C ARG A 47 -20.83 -2.06 6.04
N ALA A 48 -19.94 -2.66 6.84
CA ALA A 48 -19.85 -2.41 8.28
C ALA A 48 -19.44 -0.95 8.58
N ASP A 49 -18.65 -0.33 7.70
CA ASP A 49 -18.36 1.11 7.73
C ASP A 49 -19.57 1.98 7.37
N GLY A 50 -20.70 1.39 6.98
CA GLY A 50 -21.95 2.09 6.68
C GLY A 50 -22.22 2.34 5.19
N LEU A 51 -21.43 1.76 4.27
CA LEU A 51 -21.65 1.93 2.84
C LEU A 51 -22.82 1.06 2.35
N SER A 52 -23.55 1.56 1.35
CA SER A 52 -24.48 0.74 0.58
C SER A 52 -23.74 -0.35 -0.20
N THR A 53 -24.43 -1.42 -0.60
CA THR A 53 -23.83 -2.51 -1.41
C THR A 53 -23.17 -1.98 -2.68
N THR A 54 -23.80 -1.05 -3.39
CA THR A 54 -23.25 -0.45 -4.62
C THR A 54 -21.97 0.34 -4.34
N LEU A 55 -21.94 1.12 -3.26
CA LEU A 55 -20.73 1.86 -2.87
C LEU A 55 -19.63 0.92 -2.39
N ALA A 56 -19.97 -0.12 -1.62
CA ALA A 56 -19.01 -1.12 -1.17
C ALA A 56 -18.38 -1.84 -2.37
N GLU A 57 -19.14 -2.20 -3.39
CA GLU A 57 -18.60 -2.83 -4.62
C GLU A 57 -17.69 -1.89 -5.40
N PHE A 58 -18.09 -0.62 -5.56
CA PHE A 58 -17.28 0.39 -6.23
C PHE A 58 -15.95 0.62 -5.53
N TYR A 59 -15.98 0.89 -4.22
CA TYR A 59 -14.80 1.16 -3.42
C TYR A 59 -13.95 -0.10 -3.19
N GLY A 60 -14.57 -1.27 -3.02
CA GLY A 60 -13.88 -2.54 -2.97
C GLY A 60 -13.11 -2.81 -4.25
N GLY A 61 -13.70 -2.53 -5.41
CA GLY A 61 -13.00 -2.59 -6.70
C GLY A 61 -11.77 -1.68 -6.76
N TRP A 62 -11.86 -0.47 -6.21
CA TRP A 62 -10.73 0.46 -6.17
C TRP A 62 -9.60 -0.01 -5.24
N ILE A 63 -9.93 -0.55 -4.06
CA ILE A 63 -8.94 -1.14 -3.14
C ILE A 63 -8.26 -2.34 -3.79
N LEU A 64 -9.03 -3.23 -4.42
CA LEU A 64 -8.49 -4.40 -5.14
C LEU A 64 -7.56 -3.99 -6.28
N ARG A 65 -7.87 -2.91 -6.98
CA ARG A 65 -6.99 -2.35 -8.02
C ARG A 65 -5.62 -1.93 -7.47
N GLN A 66 -5.53 -1.42 -6.24
CA GLN A 66 -4.26 -1.05 -5.61
C GLN A 66 -3.30 -2.25 -5.47
N GLY A 67 -3.84 -3.45 -5.26
CA GLY A 67 -3.07 -4.70 -5.18
C GLY A 67 -2.89 -5.42 -6.53
N SER A 68 -3.38 -4.86 -7.65
CA SER A 68 -3.28 -5.50 -8.96
C SER A 68 -1.84 -5.50 -9.48
N GLU A 69 -1.46 -6.57 -10.19
CA GLU A 69 -0.13 -6.68 -10.80
C GLU A 69 0.16 -5.49 -11.73
N GLU A 70 -0.80 -5.11 -12.56
CA GLU A 70 -0.67 -3.98 -13.49
C GLU A 70 -0.28 -2.67 -12.78
N LEU A 71 -1.02 -2.30 -11.72
CA LEU A 71 -0.77 -1.04 -11.02
C LEU A 71 0.50 -1.09 -10.17
N LEU A 72 0.80 -2.23 -9.55
CA LEU A 72 2.04 -2.42 -8.81
C LEU A 72 3.27 -2.35 -9.73
N ASP A 73 3.19 -2.91 -10.94
CA ASP A 73 4.27 -2.88 -11.92
C ASP A 73 4.48 -1.49 -12.51
N HIS A 74 3.39 -0.79 -12.78
CA HIS A 74 3.46 0.61 -13.15
C HIS A 74 4.15 1.42 -12.04
N SER A 75 3.70 1.27 -10.79
CA SER A 75 4.28 1.97 -9.64
C SER A 75 5.76 1.63 -9.43
N ALA A 76 6.16 0.37 -9.59
CA ALA A 76 7.55 -0.05 -9.47
C ALA A 76 8.45 0.57 -10.54
N ARG A 77 7.96 0.70 -11.78
CA ARG A 77 8.67 1.41 -12.86
C ARG A 77 8.83 2.90 -12.58
N GLU A 78 7.83 3.53 -11.97
CA GLU A 78 7.93 4.94 -11.59
C GLU A 78 8.86 5.20 -10.39
N LEU A 79 9.14 4.17 -9.58
CA LEU A 79 10.14 4.27 -8.50
C LEU A 79 11.58 4.23 -9.02
N VAL A 80 11.84 3.52 -10.12
CA VAL A 80 13.16 3.40 -10.74
C VAL A 80 13.00 3.52 -12.25
N ARG A 81 13.29 4.71 -12.78
CA ARG A 81 13.12 5.03 -14.19
C ARG A 81 14.45 5.45 -14.81
N ALA A 82 14.95 4.66 -15.76
CA ALA A 82 16.06 5.08 -16.61
C ALA A 82 15.56 6.05 -17.69
N THR A 83 16.35 7.09 -17.99
CA THR A 83 16.09 7.97 -19.14
C THR A 83 16.97 7.54 -20.31
N ALA A 84 16.41 7.42 -21.51
CA ALA A 84 17.19 6.97 -22.68
C ALA A 84 18.22 8.01 -23.18
N ALA A 85 18.09 9.27 -22.76
CA ALA A 85 18.86 10.41 -23.28
C ALA A 85 20.15 10.72 -22.49
N ALA A 86 20.32 10.14 -21.30
CA ALA A 86 21.48 10.31 -20.45
C ALA A 86 21.64 9.00 -19.66
N ASP A 87 22.84 8.56 -19.33
CA ASP A 87 23.12 7.40 -18.45
C ASP A 87 22.66 7.65 -16.99
N GLU A 88 21.49 8.26 -16.82
CA GLU A 88 20.88 8.73 -15.60
C GLU A 88 19.69 7.84 -15.25
N CYS A 89 19.57 7.55 -13.97
CA CYS A 89 18.44 6.84 -13.39
C CYS A 89 17.76 7.71 -12.36
N LEU A 90 16.47 7.97 -12.56
CA LEU A 90 15.63 8.54 -11.52
C LEU A 90 15.27 7.44 -10.53
N VAL A 91 15.61 7.67 -9.25
CA VAL A 91 15.27 6.76 -8.16
C VAL A 91 14.49 7.53 -7.10
N ARG A 92 13.25 7.09 -6.84
CA ARG A 92 12.42 7.59 -5.74
C ARG A 92 12.66 6.74 -4.50
N ARG A 93 13.07 7.39 -3.42
CA ARG A 93 13.36 6.73 -2.14
C ARG A 93 12.16 6.87 -1.20
N PRO A 94 11.96 5.90 -0.28
CA PRO A 94 10.94 6.03 0.74
C PRO A 94 11.26 7.19 1.69
N ASP A 95 10.21 7.79 2.25
CA ASP A 95 10.28 8.87 3.24
C ASP A 95 10.66 8.35 4.64
N GLY A 96 10.46 7.05 4.89
CA GLY A 96 10.81 6.40 6.17
C GLY A 96 9.57 5.85 6.86
N VAL A 97 9.25 6.39 8.03
CA VAL A 97 8.01 6.05 8.76
C VAL A 97 6.93 7.06 8.39
N VAL A 98 5.80 6.58 7.87
CA VAL A 98 4.64 7.41 7.51
C VAL A 98 3.42 7.03 8.32
N ALA A 99 2.56 8.02 8.61
CA ALA A 99 1.30 7.82 9.31
C ALA A 99 0.14 7.80 8.30
N LEU A 100 -0.68 6.76 8.35
CA LEU A 100 -1.95 6.67 7.64
C LEU A 100 -3.08 6.83 8.65
N ILE A 101 -3.66 8.03 8.72
CA ILE A 101 -4.75 8.35 9.64
C ILE A 101 -6.02 8.42 8.82
N THR A 102 -6.90 7.43 8.99
CA THR A 102 -8.13 7.37 8.21
C THR A 102 -9.24 8.20 8.89
N PRO A 103 -10.08 8.88 8.09
CA PRO A 103 -11.34 9.42 8.56
C PRO A 103 -12.26 8.32 9.11
N GLY A 104 -12.91 8.59 10.25
CA GLY A 104 -13.75 7.59 10.94
C GLY A 104 -15.08 7.26 10.24
N ASN A 105 -15.44 7.96 9.16
CA ASN A 105 -16.69 7.73 8.44
C ASN A 105 -16.60 6.59 7.40
N SER A 106 -15.39 6.16 7.03
CA SER A 106 -15.17 4.97 6.21
C SER A 106 -13.70 4.55 6.28
N PRO A 107 -13.26 3.95 7.41
CA PRO A 107 -11.85 3.63 7.60
C PRO A 107 -11.30 2.65 6.54
N THR A 108 -12.11 1.70 6.06
CA THR A 108 -11.65 0.65 5.13
C THR A 108 -11.18 1.23 3.79
N ILE A 109 -11.94 2.14 3.16
CA ILE A 109 -11.53 2.72 1.87
C ILE A 109 -10.25 3.55 1.97
N ASN A 110 -10.06 4.20 3.10
CA ASN A 110 -8.91 5.06 3.34
C ASN A 110 -7.61 4.27 3.60
N THR A 111 -7.68 2.93 3.67
CA THR A 111 -6.49 2.06 3.76
C THR A 111 -5.81 1.80 2.42
N ALA A 112 -6.47 2.09 1.29
CA ALA A 112 -6.00 1.71 -0.04
C ALA A 112 -4.57 2.19 -0.41
N PRO A 113 -4.09 3.38 0.03
CA PRO A 113 -2.71 3.83 -0.23
C PRO A 113 -1.62 2.92 0.36
N LEU A 114 -1.97 1.99 1.26
CA LEU A 114 -1.01 1.12 1.94
C LEU A 114 -0.10 0.36 0.97
N PHE A 115 -0.62 -0.10 -0.18
CA PHE A 115 0.18 -0.79 -1.20
C PHE A 115 1.31 0.08 -1.74
N SER A 116 1.03 1.32 -2.13
CA SER A 116 2.05 2.22 -2.70
C SER A 116 3.06 2.68 -1.65
N MET A 117 2.60 2.95 -0.42
CA MET A 117 3.48 3.29 0.71
C MET A 117 4.48 2.18 1.01
N LEU A 118 4.00 0.92 1.09
CA LEU A 118 4.85 -0.24 1.32
C LEU A 118 5.76 -0.55 0.12
N LEU A 119 5.28 -0.38 -1.12
CA LEU A 119 6.08 -0.64 -2.33
C LEU A 119 7.31 0.27 -2.39
N ALA A 120 7.14 1.56 -2.06
CA ALA A 120 8.23 2.51 -1.97
C ALA A 120 9.26 2.14 -0.89
N GLY A 121 8.84 1.43 0.16
CA GLY A 121 9.69 0.97 1.27
C GLY A 121 9.47 1.66 2.58
N ASN A 122 8.35 2.37 2.74
CA ASN A 122 8.02 3.00 4.00
C ASN A 122 7.61 1.96 5.04
N GLY A 123 7.86 2.28 6.31
CA GLY A 123 7.08 1.71 7.41
C GLY A 123 5.81 2.53 7.59
N VAL A 124 4.69 1.88 7.86
CA VAL A 124 3.39 2.55 7.98
C VAL A 124 2.82 2.33 9.38
N ILE A 125 2.48 3.42 10.06
CA ILE A 125 1.66 3.40 11.27
C ILE A 125 0.26 3.79 10.86
N MET A 126 -0.69 2.88 11.06
CA MET A 126 -2.09 3.12 10.69
C MET A 126 -2.93 3.38 11.94
N ARG A 127 -3.74 4.43 11.89
CA ARG A 127 -4.85 4.65 12.81
C ARG A 127 -6.12 4.58 11.98
N ALA A 128 -6.86 3.50 12.17
CA ALA A 128 -8.12 3.22 11.50
C ALA A 128 -9.22 2.93 12.52
#